data_AF-A0A968WEK0-F1
#
_entry.id   AF-A0A968WEK0-F1
#
_cell.length_a   1.000
_cell.length_b   1.000
_cell.length_c   1.000
_cell.angle_alpha   90.00
_cell.angle_beta   90.00
_cell.angle_gamma   90.00
#
_symmetry.space_group_name_H-M   'P 1'
#
loop_
_entity.id
_entity.type
_entity.pdbx_description
1 polymer ?
#
loop_
_entity_poly.entity_id
_entity_poly.type
_entity_poly.pdbx_seq_one_letter_code
_entity_poly.pdbx_strand_id
1 'polypeptide(L)'
;LKIGRQELVYDDVRLLGNLDWLQQARRHDAMLLKFEHKGWKVHVGGAYNQNAERKAGTVYNGVPTGYPAGSNGIGALYKSMQFLYASKKLKSATLSYLFFKDDFSRYHFADTDIDKTQPLYERKAWSRVTTGFNLFGNVADLSYAASAFYQGGKYRDGTRLNEYLLSASASYAFTRKLSAGAGVDVTSGNNGADPAHRNQRFDPLYGTPHKFWGHMDYFYVADGFGPNGLTDAYVKMKFEPAPSVRLLIDVHQFVLPNALPEGTELSKKPWPGNRLCFQLRHDTGHRPRSRLQCFLRHGHIAVALFEEYTRCRSPGELGVRDGVDKTGVEDQVT
;
A
#
# COMPACT_ATOMS: atom_id res chain seq x y z
N LEU A 1 -5.09 11.72 24.25
CA LEU A 1 -5.85 10.48 23.99
C LEU A 1 -6.87 10.78 22.90
N LYS A 2 -6.97 9.94 21.86
CA LYS A 2 -7.97 10.06 20.78
C LYS A 2 -8.72 8.75 20.65
N ILE A 3 -10.04 8.79 20.72
CA ILE A 3 -10.91 7.61 20.67
C ILE A 3 -11.96 7.83 19.58
N GLY A 4 -12.25 6.79 18.81
CA GLY A 4 -13.28 6.77 17.78
C GLY A 4 -12.71 6.47 16.39
N ARG A 5 -13.59 6.56 15.39
CA ARG A 5 -13.24 6.32 13.98
C ARG A 5 -12.23 7.33 13.50
N GLN A 6 -11.07 6.86 13.05
CA GLN A 6 -9.98 7.74 12.66
C GLN A 6 -9.05 7.09 11.62
N GLU A 7 -8.37 7.92 10.87
CA GLU A 7 -7.29 7.48 10.00
C GLU A 7 -6.00 7.29 10.80
N LEU A 8 -5.21 6.31 10.37
CA LEU A 8 -3.87 6.06 10.89
C LEU A 8 -2.89 6.24 9.74
N VAL A 9 -2.13 7.34 9.82
CA VAL A 9 -1.20 7.75 8.78
C VAL A 9 0.15 7.93 9.43
N TYR A 10 1.11 7.09 9.04
CA TYR A 10 2.46 7.07 9.60
C TYR A 10 3.51 7.03 8.49
N ASP A 11 4.64 7.70 8.75
CA ASP A 11 5.82 7.71 7.89
C ASP A 11 5.50 8.01 6.41
N ASP A 12 6.03 7.21 5.48
CA ASP A 12 5.80 7.31 4.03
C ASP A 12 4.47 6.68 3.60
N VAL A 13 3.60 6.31 4.55
CA VAL A 13 2.32 5.64 4.37
C VAL A 13 2.39 4.24 3.75
N ARG A 14 3.58 3.63 3.72
CA ARG A 14 3.79 2.29 3.14
C ARG A 14 3.07 1.19 3.91
N LEU A 15 3.04 1.27 5.24
CA LEU A 15 2.41 0.24 6.11
C LEU A 15 1.08 0.72 6.71
N LEU A 16 0.96 2.01 7.06
CA LEU A 16 -0.24 2.60 7.64
C LEU A 16 -0.51 3.94 6.96
N GLY A 17 -1.54 3.96 6.13
CA GLY A 17 -1.86 5.08 5.27
C GLY A 17 -3.36 5.30 5.10
N ASN A 18 -3.71 6.44 4.54
CA ASN A 18 -5.05 6.76 4.09
C ASN A 18 -5.35 6.11 2.73
N LEU A 19 -6.61 6.15 2.30
CA LEU A 19 -7.05 5.59 1.02
C LEU A 19 -8.05 6.55 0.40
N ASP A 20 -7.54 7.50 -0.38
CA ASP A 20 -8.33 8.66 -0.81
C ASP A 20 -8.94 8.51 -2.21
N TRP A 21 -8.74 7.37 -2.88
CA TRP A 21 -9.23 7.14 -4.25
C TRP A 21 -10.50 6.28 -4.31
N LEU A 22 -10.76 5.44 -3.29
CA LEU A 22 -12.05 4.81 -3.13
C LEU A 22 -13.03 5.80 -2.47
N GLN A 23 -14.31 5.72 -2.81
CA GLN A 23 -15.37 6.52 -2.16
C GLN A 23 -15.37 6.39 -0.62
N GLN A 24 -14.75 5.33 -0.10
CA GLN A 24 -14.60 5.07 1.32
C GLN A 24 -13.14 5.27 1.73
N ALA A 25 -12.89 6.35 2.46
CA ALA A 25 -11.61 6.57 3.13
C ALA A 25 -11.30 5.43 4.12
N ARG A 26 -10.04 4.97 4.17
CA ARG A 26 -9.61 3.95 5.12
C ARG A 26 -9.62 4.53 6.54
N ARG A 27 -10.45 3.97 7.41
CA ARG A 27 -10.62 4.42 8.81
C ARG A 27 -10.67 3.23 9.76
N HIS A 28 -10.26 3.47 11.00
CA HIS A 28 -10.16 2.50 12.06
C HIS A 28 -10.94 2.97 13.28
N ASP A 29 -11.78 2.12 13.85
CA ASP A 29 -12.41 2.37 15.15
C ASP A 29 -11.38 2.06 16.24
N ALA A 30 -10.68 3.11 16.67
CA ALA A 30 -9.42 2.98 17.42
C ALA A 30 -9.37 3.87 18.67
N MET A 31 -8.60 3.41 19.65
CA MET A 31 -8.09 4.20 20.76
C MET A 31 -6.60 4.45 20.53
N LEU A 32 -6.17 5.71 20.67
CA LEU A 32 -4.81 6.14 20.37
C LEU A 32 -4.29 7.08 21.46
N LEU A 33 -3.27 6.63 22.18
CA LEU A 33 -2.47 7.46 23.08
C LEU A 33 -1.28 8.01 22.31
N LYS A 34 -1.05 9.32 22.41
CA LYS A 34 0.06 10.01 21.76
C LYS A 34 0.87 10.76 22.81
N PHE A 35 2.16 10.51 22.83
CA PHE A 35 3.13 11.27 23.59
C PHE A 35 4.13 11.89 22.61
N GLU A 36 4.22 13.21 22.58
CA GLU A 36 5.15 13.90 21.70
C GLU A 36 5.93 14.94 22.50
N HIS A 37 7.26 14.82 22.55
CA HIS A 37 8.11 15.72 23.34
C HIS A 37 9.53 15.83 22.78
N LYS A 38 10.04 17.05 22.60
CA LYS A 38 11.43 17.32 22.16
C LYS A 38 11.86 16.47 20.96
N GLY A 39 11.02 16.41 19.92
CA GLY A 39 11.26 15.64 18.70
C GLY A 39 11.03 14.12 18.82
N TRP A 40 10.67 13.60 19.99
CA TRP A 40 10.11 12.26 20.12
C TRP A 40 8.62 12.26 19.81
N LYS A 41 8.14 11.21 19.14
CA LYS A 41 6.74 10.83 19.05
C LYS A 41 6.61 9.37 19.44
N VAL A 42 5.79 9.05 20.43
CA VAL A 42 5.51 7.69 20.87
C VAL A 42 4.01 7.53 20.94
N HIS A 43 3.47 6.74 20.01
CA HIS A 43 2.05 6.47 19.91
C HIS A 43 1.79 5.01 20.23
N VAL A 44 0.80 4.76 21.08
CA VAL A 44 0.30 3.42 21.39
C VAL A 44 -1.17 3.40 21.03
N GLY A 45 -1.56 2.45 20.19
CA GLY A 45 -2.93 2.37 19.72
C GLY A 45 -3.46 0.95 19.69
N GLY A 46 -4.77 0.85 19.78
CA GLY A 46 -5.51 -0.38 19.56
C GLY A 46 -6.79 -0.09 18.77
N ALA A 47 -7.18 -1.01 17.90
CA ALA A 47 -8.43 -0.92 17.16
C ALA A 47 -9.14 -2.26 17.13
N TYR A 48 -10.45 -2.21 16.90
CA TYR A 48 -11.32 -3.37 16.86
C TYR A 48 -12.32 -3.24 15.71
N ASN A 49 -12.55 -4.33 14.99
CA ASN A 49 -13.51 -4.42 13.89
C ASN A 49 -14.54 -5.50 14.16
N GLN A 50 -15.73 -5.29 13.59
CA GLN A 50 -16.81 -6.27 13.58
C GLN A 50 -17.62 -6.12 12.27
N ASN A 51 -18.25 -7.20 11.82
CA ASN A 51 -19.07 -7.22 10.60
C ASN A 51 -20.32 -6.34 10.72
N ALA A 52 -20.92 -6.30 11.91
CA ALA A 52 -22.12 -5.53 12.22
C ALA A 52 -22.22 -5.32 13.73
N GLU A 53 -23.04 -4.37 14.15
CA GLU A 53 -23.40 -4.23 15.56
C GLU A 53 -24.07 -5.52 16.05
N ARG A 54 -23.56 -6.09 17.14
CA ARG A 54 -24.07 -7.33 17.73
C ARG A 54 -24.29 -7.15 19.22
N LYS A 55 -25.43 -7.64 19.71
CA LYS A 55 -25.75 -7.70 21.14
C LYS A 55 -24.91 -8.75 21.88
N ALA A 56 -24.46 -9.79 21.18
CA ALA A 56 -23.61 -10.84 21.71
C ALA A 56 -22.73 -11.46 20.62
N GLY A 57 -21.56 -11.96 21.03
CA GLY A 57 -20.61 -12.65 20.15
C GLY A 57 -19.69 -11.71 19.38
N THR A 58 -18.42 -12.11 19.26
CA THR A 58 -17.34 -11.34 18.63
C THR A 58 -16.69 -12.07 17.46
N VAL A 59 -17.38 -13.07 16.89
CA VAL A 59 -16.90 -13.76 15.68
C VAL A 59 -16.93 -12.78 14.52
N TYR A 60 -15.81 -12.69 13.80
CA TYR A 60 -15.58 -11.72 12.72
C TYR A 60 -14.99 -12.46 11.52
N ASN A 61 -15.59 -12.34 10.33
CA ASN A 61 -15.15 -13.09 9.16
C ASN A 61 -14.12 -12.35 8.28
N GLY A 62 -13.74 -11.11 8.63
CA GLY A 62 -12.75 -10.34 7.87
C GLY A 62 -13.26 -9.69 6.60
N VAL A 63 -14.46 -10.04 6.12
CA VAL A 63 -15.03 -9.54 4.86
C VAL A 63 -16.16 -8.55 5.16
N PRO A 64 -15.97 -7.24 4.88
CA PRO A 64 -17.03 -6.26 5.04
C PRO A 64 -18.25 -6.61 4.18
N THR A 65 -19.46 -6.42 4.70
CA THR A 65 -20.68 -6.52 3.89
C THR A 65 -20.72 -5.39 2.87
N GLY A 66 -20.82 -5.75 1.58
CA GLY A 66 -20.96 -4.80 0.47
C GLY A 66 -19.64 -4.38 -0.20
N TYR A 67 -18.48 -4.85 0.27
CA TYR A 67 -17.18 -4.50 -0.31
C TYR A 67 -16.21 -5.69 -0.28
N PRO A 68 -15.40 -5.89 -1.34
CA PRO A 68 -14.31 -6.86 -1.28
C PRO A 68 -13.37 -6.47 -0.13
N ALA A 69 -12.92 -7.46 0.63
CA ALA A 69 -11.97 -7.22 1.68
C ALA A 69 -10.64 -6.70 1.11
N GLY A 70 -10.04 -5.74 1.83
CA GLY A 70 -8.69 -5.24 1.61
C GLY A 70 -8.53 -4.23 0.48
N SER A 71 -7.86 -3.13 0.80
CA SER A 71 -7.44 -2.08 -0.15
C SER A 71 -6.25 -2.44 -1.03
N ASN A 72 -5.58 -3.57 -0.72
CA ASN A 72 -4.36 -4.06 -1.37
C ASN A 72 -4.55 -5.52 -1.83
N GLY A 73 -5.76 -5.87 -2.29
CA GLY A 73 -6.10 -7.25 -2.69
C GLY A 73 -6.15 -8.27 -1.54
N ILE A 74 -6.27 -7.81 -0.29
CA ILE A 74 -6.22 -8.66 0.91
C ILE A 74 -7.64 -9.14 1.27
N GLY A 75 -7.92 -10.41 1.04
CA GLY A 75 -9.24 -11.02 1.28
C GLY A 75 -9.80 -11.01 2.72
N ALA A 76 -9.14 -10.38 3.71
CA ALA A 76 -9.69 -10.10 5.04
C ALA A 76 -9.04 -8.88 5.74
N LEU A 77 -9.84 -8.10 6.46
CA LEU A 77 -9.35 -7.10 7.43
C LEU A 77 -9.09 -7.73 8.80
N TYR A 78 -8.34 -7.03 9.67
CA TYR A 78 -8.12 -7.44 11.06
C TYR A 78 -9.41 -7.46 11.88
N LYS A 79 -9.50 -8.36 12.86
CA LYS A 79 -10.46 -8.36 13.97
C LYS A 79 -10.09 -7.36 15.04
N SER A 80 -8.83 -7.40 15.47
CA SER A 80 -8.25 -6.41 16.37
C SER A 80 -6.83 -6.12 15.94
N MET A 81 -6.34 -4.93 16.27
CA MET A 81 -4.93 -4.60 16.11
C MET A 81 -4.42 -3.82 17.30
N GLN A 82 -3.14 -3.95 17.58
CA GLN A 82 -2.41 -3.16 18.56
C GLN A 82 -1.09 -2.72 17.96
N PHE A 83 -0.66 -1.50 18.23
CA PHE A 83 0.61 -1.02 17.74
C PHE A 83 1.31 -0.08 18.70
N LEU A 84 2.64 -0.08 18.61
CA LEU A 84 3.54 0.91 19.17
C LEU A 84 4.30 1.52 17.99
N TYR A 85 4.19 2.84 17.86
CA TYR A 85 4.99 3.62 16.94
C TYR A 85 5.87 4.55 17.76
N ALA A 86 7.17 4.57 17.50
CA ALA A 86 8.10 5.50 18.11
C ALA A 86 8.93 6.17 17.02
N SER A 87 9.05 7.49 17.03
CA SER A 87 9.96 8.20 16.14
C SER A 87 10.73 9.30 16.85
N LYS A 88 11.94 9.56 16.34
CA LYS A 88 12.82 10.61 16.82
C LYS A 88 13.30 11.44 15.64
N LYS A 89 12.99 12.73 15.69
CA LYS A 89 13.60 13.75 14.83
C LYS A 89 15.04 14.01 15.30
N LEU A 90 15.98 13.75 14.42
CA LEU A 90 17.41 14.05 14.52
C LEU A 90 17.70 15.33 13.73
N LYS A 91 18.96 15.79 13.73
CA LYS A 91 19.38 17.02 13.03
C LYS A 91 19.08 16.99 11.52
N SER A 92 19.36 15.86 10.88
CA SER A 92 19.27 15.68 9.42
C SER A 92 18.49 14.42 9.02
N ALA A 93 17.80 13.80 9.98
CA ALA A 93 17.07 12.56 9.76
C ALA A 93 15.89 12.43 10.73
N THR A 94 14.97 11.53 10.44
CA THR A 94 13.96 11.01 11.34
C THR A 94 14.08 9.49 11.30
N LEU A 95 14.32 8.89 12.46
CA LEU A 95 14.27 7.44 12.65
C LEU A 95 12.92 7.11 13.28
N SER A 96 12.20 6.16 12.71
CA SER A 96 10.99 5.60 13.30
C SER A 96 11.10 4.09 13.46
N TYR A 97 10.36 3.58 14.42
CA TYR A 97 10.16 2.18 14.74
C TYR A 97 8.66 1.92 14.80
N LEU A 98 8.23 0.81 14.23
CA LEU A 98 6.86 0.31 14.32
C LEU A 98 6.90 -1.13 14.84
N PHE A 99 6.10 -1.39 15.87
CA PHE A 99 5.62 -2.71 16.22
C PHE A 99 4.11 -2.72 15.97
N PHE A 100 3.63 -3.61 15.12
CA PHE A 100 2.23 -3.69 14.75
C PHE A 100 1.78 -5.14 14.79
N LYS A 101 0.73 -5.42 15.55
CA LYS A 101 0.12 -6.74 15.66
C LYS A 101 -1.32 -6.65 15.20
N ASP A 102 -1.72 -7.45 14.22
CA ASP A 102 -3.10 -7.65 13.84
C ASP A 102 -3.56 -9.09 14.07
N ASP A 103 -4.82 -9.23 14.47
CA ASP A 103 -5.47 -10.49 14.80
C ASP A 103 -6.53 -10.82 13.76
N PHE A 104 -6.59 -12.08 13.36
CA PHE A 104 -7.58 -12.61 12.42
C PHE A 104 -8.33 -13.76 13.08
N SER A 105 -9.67 -13.78 12.99
CA SER A 105 -10.43 -14.91 13.51
C SER A 105 -9.98 -16.19 12.83
N ARG A 106 -9.79 -17.25 13.61
CA ARG A 106 -9.56 -18.59 13.06
C ARG A 106 -10.83 -19.06 12.36
N TYR A 107 -10.67 -19.96 11.41
CA TYR A 107 -11.78 -20.70 10.84
C TYR A 107 -11.39 -22.15 10.57
N HIS A 108 -12.40 -22.99 10.46
CA HIS A 108 -12.32 -24.35 9.94
C HIS A 108 -13.46 -24.58 8.95
N PHE A 109 -13.45 -25.72 8.27
CA PHE A 109 -14.56 -26.14 7.42
C PHE A 109 -15.25 -27.34 8.08
N ALA A 110 -16.57 -27.46 7.88
CA ALA A 110 -17.27 -28.66 8.31
C ALA A 110 -16.77 -29.86 7.51
N ASP A 111 -16.76 -31.06 8.10
CA ASP A 111 -16.36 -32.29 7.39
C ASP A 111 -17.23 -32.56 6.14
N THR A 112 -18.45 -32.04 6.12
CA THR A 112 -19.39 -32.11 4.98
C THR A 112 -19.08 -31.12 3.87
N ASP A 113 -18.27 -30.08 4.11
CA ASP A 113 -17.88 -29.08 3.11
C ASP A 113 -16.57 -29.51 2.42
N ILE A 114 -16.71 -30.49 1.53
CA ILE A 114 -15.59 -31.11 0.81
C ILE A 114 -14.84 -30.06 -0.02
N ASP A 115 -15.56 -29.11 -0.60
CA ASP A 115 -15.01 -28.06 -1.47
C ASP A 115 -14.44 -26.87 -0.69
N LYS A 116 -14.56 -26.86 0.64
CA LYS A 116 -14.04 -25.81 1.53
C LYS A 116 -14.50 -24.41 1.13
N THR A 117 -15.79 -24.27 0.86
CA THR A 117 -16.38 -23.03 0.38
C THR A 117 -17.01 -22.19 1.50
N GLN A 118 -17.32 -22.80 2.65
CA GLN A 118 -18.06 -22.19 3.76
C GLN A 118 -17.25 -22.22 5.07
N PRO A 119 -16.33 -21.26 5.27
CA PRO A 119 -15.52 -21.21 6.49
C PRO A 119 -16.37 -20.90 7.74
N LEU A 120 -16.24 -21.74 8.76
CA LEU A 120 -16.81 -21.58 10.08
C LEU A 120 -15.83 -20.85 10.99
N TYR A 121 -16.13 -19.58 11.29
CA TYR A 121 -15.25 -18.72 12.07
C TYR A 121 -15.39 -18.92 13.58
N GLU A 122 -14.26 -18.86 14.28
CA GLU A 122 -14.15 -19.06 15.71
C GLU A 122 -13.90 -17.75 16.47
N ARG A 123 -14.04 -17.82 17.81
CA ARG A 123 -13.68 -16.69 18.68
C ARG A 123 -12.17 -16.47 18.78
N LYS A 124 -11.39 -17.57 18.72
CA LYS A 124 -9.92 -17.56 18.78
C LYS A 124 -9.36 -16.82 17.57
N ALA A 125 -8.16 -16.28 17.72
CA ALA A 125 -7.47 -15.58 16.65
C ALA A 125 -6.09 -16.19 16.36
N TRP A 126 -5.65 -16.01 15.12
CA TRP A 126 -4.24 -15.98 14.75
C TRP A 126 -3.76 -14.54 14.75
N SER A 127 -2.46 -14.34 14.96
CA SER A 127 -1.86 -13.01 14.98
C SER A 127 -0.69 -12.94 14.02
N ARG A 128 -0.66 -11.89 13.22
CA ARG A 128 0.52 -11.46 12.49
C ARG A 128 1.17 -10.31 13.25
N VAL A 129 2.50 -10.29 13.25
CA VAL A 129 3.30 -9.24 13.86
C VAL A 129 4.23 -8.68 12.80
N THR A 130 4.11 -7.39 12.52
CA THR A 130 5.02 -6.60 11.68
C THR A 130 5.87 -5.71 12.56
N THR A 131 7.18 -5.78 12.42
CA THR A 131 8.11 -4.93 13.17
C THR A 131 9.22 -4.41 12.27
N GLY A 132 9.67 -3.18 12.49
CA GLY A 132 10.75 -2.63 11.68
C GLY A 132 10.98 -1.15 11.87
N PHE A 133 11.86 -0.61 11.02
CA PHE A 133 12.34 0.76 11.10
C PHE A 133 12.23 1.48 9.77
N ASN A 134 12.01 2.79 9.84
CA ASN A 134 12.26 3.71 8.74
C ASN A 134 13.29 4.76 9.13
N LEU A 135 14.10 5.17 8.17
CA LEU A 135 15.02 6.29 8.26
C LEU A 135 14.77 7.22 7.07
N PHE A 136 14.41 8.47 7.34
CA PHE A 136 14.23 9.50 6.30
C PHE A 136 15.10 10.70 6.62
N GLY A 137 15.82 11.25 5.66
CA GLY A 137 16.72 12.36 5.94
C GLY A 137 17.03 13.24 4.75
N ASN A 138 17.62 14.39 5.08
CA ASN A 138 18.12 15.36 4.11
C ASN A 138 19.44 15.95 4.62
N VAL A 139 20.46 15.97 3.77
CA VAL A 139 21.75 16.61 4.03
C VAL A 139 22.11 17.42 2.80
N ALA A 140 22.11 18.75 2.94
CA ALA A 140 22.23 19.68 1.81
C ALA A 140 21.21 19.33 0.70
N ASP A 141 21.69 19.08 -0.52
CA ASP A 141 20.88 18.75 -1.68
C ASP A 141 20.56 17.26 -1.82
N LEU A 142 20.99 16.42 -0.86
CA LEU A 142 20.73 14.98 -0.83
C LEU A 142 19.55 14.65 0.09
N SER A 143 18.51 14.05 -0.46
CA SER A 143 17.45 13.35 0.28
C SER A 143 17.71 11.85 0.27
N TYR A 144 17.43 11.15 1.38
CA TYR A 144 17.55 9.71 1.45
C TYR A 144 16.43 9.08 2.30
N ALA A 145 16.10 7.84 1.97
CA ALA A 145 15.14 7.03 2.70
C ALA A 145 15.61 5.58 2.77
N ALA A 146 15.40 4.92 3.90
CA ALA A 146 15.61 3.49 4.06
C ALA A 146 14.53 2.88 4.97
N SER A 147 14.11 1.66 4.65
CA SER A 147 13.11 0.91 5.40
C SER A 147 13.52 -0.53 5.54
N ALA A 148 13.30 -1.12 6.71
CA ALA A 148 13.51 -2.54 6.95
C ALA A 148 12.41 -3.08 7.87
N PHE A 149 11.61 -4.02 7.38
CA PHE A 149 10.51 -4.62 8.10
C PHE A 149 10.53 -6.14 8.00
N TYR A 150 10.02 -6.77 9.05
CA TYR A 150 9.82 -8.19 9.16
C TYR A 150 8.37 -8.48 9.56
N GLN A 151 7.75 -9.51 8.98
CA GLN A 151 6.46 -10.04 9.43
C GLN A 151 6.58 -11.51 9.80
N GLY A 152 6.04 -11.84 10.97
CA GLY A 152 5.99 -13.19 11.51
C GLY A 152 4.64 -13.50 12.13
N GLY A 153 4.54 -14.69 12.74
CA GLY A 153 3.30 -15.18 13.35
C GLY A 153 2.51 -16.04 12.37
N LYS A 154 1.18 -15.88 12.35
CA LYS A 154 0.28 -16.67 11.53
C LYS A 154 -0.79 -15.80 10.87
N TYR A 155 -1.13 -16.14 9.64
CA TYR A 155 -2.26 -15.54 8.93
C TYR A 155 -3.59 -16.21 9.28
N ARG A 156 -4.70 -15.72 8.72
CA ARG A 156 -6.09 -16.13 9.09
C ARG A 156 -6.38 -17.62 8.97
N ASP A 157 -5.71 -18.29 8.05
CA ASP A 157 -5.78 -19.72 7.74
C ASP A 157 -4.84 -20.56 8.63
N GLY A 158 -4.03 -19.91 9.47
CA GLY A 158 -3.06 -20.56 10.34
C GLY A 158 -1.67 -20.76 9.72
N THR A 159 -1.50 -20.32 8.46
CA THR A 159 -0.24 -20.37 7.73
C THR A 159 0.83 -19.55 8.44
N ARG A 160 2.03 -20.11 8.62
CA ARG A 160 3.14 -19.42 9.29
C ARG A 160 3.75 -18.37 8.36
N LEU A 161 4.09 -17.22 8.92
CA LEU A 161 4.67 -16.08 8.21
C LEU A 161 6.16 -15.96 8.50
N ASN A 162 6.93 -15.63 7.47
CA ASN A 162 8.32 -15.23 7.57
C ASN A 162 8.66 -14.34 6.37
N GLU A 163 8.32 -13.07 6.51
CA GLU A 163 8.23 -12.14 5.39
C GLU A 163 9.07 -10.91 5.71
N TYR A 164 9.60 -10.24 4.69
CA TYR A 164 10.41 -9.05 4.88
C TYR A 164 10.22 -8.02 3.77
N LEU A 165 10.47 -6.77 4.12
CA LEU A 165 10.60 -5.65 3.20
C LEU A 165 11.88 -4.91 3.50
N LEU A 166 12.66 -4.63 2.45
CA LEU A 166 13.82 -3.76 2.48
C LEU A 166 13.62 -2.66 1.44
N SER A 167 13.96 -1.43 1.78
CA SER A 167 13.91 -0.29 0.87
C SER A 167 15.10 0.60 1.11
N ALA A 168 15.71 1.11 0.05
CA ALA A 168 16.70 2.17 0.12
C ALA A 168 16.56 3.07 -1.10
N SER A 169 16.62 4.39 -0.90
CA SER A 169 16.63 5.35 -1.98
C SER A 169 17.39 6.62 -1.61
N ALA A 170 17.91 7.28 -2.63
CA ALA A 170 18.58 8.56 -2.52
C ALA A 170 18.21 9.44 -3.73
N SER A 171 18.10 10.74 -3.52
CA SER A 171 17.80 11.73 -4.55
C SER A 171 18.64 12.97 -4.33
N TYR A 172 19.25 13.49 -5.39
CA TYR A 172 20.10 14.67 -5.37
C TYR A 172 19.48 15.80 -6.18
N ALA A 173 19.39 16.99 -5.59
CA ALA A 173 18.97 18.21 -6.27
C ALA A 173 20.17 18.88 -6.97
N PHE A 174 20.41 18.51 -8.23
CA PHE A 174 21.47 19.10 -9.05
C PHE A 174 21.32 20.61 -9.24
N THR A 175 20.07 21.07 -9.36
CA THR A 175 19.71 22.48 -9.39
C THR A 175 18.36 22.68 -8.71
N ARG A 176 17.91 23.94 -8.58
CA ARG A 176 16.54 24.25 -8.14
C ARG A 176 15.44 23.68 -9.04
N LYS A 177 15.77 23.32 -10.29
CA LYS A 177 14.82 22.83 -11.30
C LYS A 177 14.98 21.34 -11.61
N LEU A 178 16.10 20.72 -11.25
CA LEU A 178 16.43 19.35 -11.63
C LEU A 178 16.89 18.57 -10.41
N SER A 179 16.20 17.47 -10.15
CA SER A 179 16.65 16.46 -9.20
C SER A 179 16.53 15.08 -9.81
N ALA A 180 17.49 14.20 -9.54
CA ALA A 180 17.38 12.80 -9.89
C ALA A 180 17.81 11.93 -8.72
N GLY A 181 17.25 10.73 -8.67
CA GLY A 181 17.49 9.77 -7.61
C GLY A 181 17.35 8.35 -8.10
N ALA A 182 17.85 7.43 -7.30
CA ALA A 182 17.72 6.01 -7.52
C ALA A 182 17.30 5.31 -6.22
N GLY A 183 16.73 4.14 -6.35
CA GLY A 183 16.36 3.33 -5.22
C GLY A 183 16.12 1.88 -5.57
N VAL A 184 15.99 1.07 -4.53
CA VAL A 184 15.63 -0.33 -4.60
C VAL A 184 14.60 -0.63 -3.53
N ASP A 185 13.56 -1.36 -3.90
CA ASP A 185 12.61 -1.96 -2.99
C ASP A 185 12.65 -3.48 -3.16
N VAL A 186 12.74 -4.22 -2.06
CA VAL A 186 12.71 -5.69 -2.02
C VAL A 186 11.62 -6.13 -1.06
N THR A 187 10.73 -6.98 -1.53
CA THR A 187 9.70 -7.64 -0.72
C THR A 187 9.82 -9.13 -0.92
N SER A 188 9.77 -9.87 0.19
CA SER A 188 9.78 -11.33 0.14
C SER A 188 8.52 -11.85 -0.57
N GLY A 189 8.63 -13.03 -1.14
CA GLY A 189 7.46 -13.74 -1.64
C GLY A 189 7.66 -15.23 -1.80
N ASN A 190 6.56 -15.90 -2.12
CA ASN A 190 6.48 -17.33 -2.22
C ASN A 190 7.45 -17.86 -3.28
N ASN A 191 8.27 -18.83 -2.90
CA ASN A 191 9.24 -19.48 -3.78
C ASN A 191 8.82 -20.91 -4.18
N GLY A 192 7.57 -21.29 -3.89
CA GLY A 192 7.01 -22.61 -4.21
C GLY A 192 7.54 -23.78 -3.36
N ALA A 193 8.42 -23.56 -2.37
CA ALA A 193 9.03 -24.63 -1.59
C ALA A 193 8.10 -25.25 -0.52
N ASP A 194 7.11 -24.49 -0.01
CA ASP A 194 6.09 -24.97 0.94
C ASP A 194 4.82 -24.07 0.92
N PRO A 195 4.12 -23.99 -0.23
CA PRO A 195 2.99 -23.06 -0.40
C PRO A 195 1.77 -23.40 0.46
N ALA A 196 1.70 -24.64 0.99
CA ALA A 196 0.57 -25.11 1.79
C ALA A 196 0.68 -24.76 3.28
N HIS A 197 1.90 -24.52 3.81
CA HIS A 197 2.09 -24.29 5.25
C HIS A 197 2.89 -23.02 5.58
N ARG A 198 3.51 -22.37 4.58
CA ARG A 198 4.30 -21.16 4.77
C ARG A 198 4.00 -20.11 3.70
N ASN A 199 3.53 -18.96 4.15
CA ASN A 199 3.41 -17.77 3.32
C ASN A 199 4.67 -16.91 3.52
N GLN A 200 5.23 -16.47 2.41
CA GLN A 200 6.46 -15.68 2.35
C GLN A 200 6.21 -14.34 1.67
N ARG A 201 4.96 -13.98 1.34
CA ARG A 201 4.58 -12.72 0.70
C ARG A 201 4.45 -11.60 1.72
N PHE A 202 5.36 -10.63 1.69
CA PHE A 202 5.22 -9.42 2.50
C PHE A 202 3.94 -8.64 2.15
N ASP A 203 3.17 -8.32 3.18
CA ASP A 203 1.92 -7.59 3.14
C ASP A 203 2.13 -6.16 3.68
N PRO A 204 1.90 -5.10 2.87
CA PRO A 204 2.01 -3.69 3.27
C PRO A 204 0.88 -3.23 4.21
N LEU A 205 0.18 -4.17 4.84
CA LEU A 205 -0.85 -3.97 5.84
C LEU A 205 -1.96 -3.04 5.31
N TYR A 206 -2.15 -1.93 6.01
CA TYR A 206 -3.17 -0.92 5.79
C TYR A 206 -2.52 0.35 5.20
N GLY A 207 -1.51 0.17 4.34
CA GLY A 207 -0.77 1.23 3.68
C GLY A 207 -1.37 1.69 2.35
N THR A 208 -0.72 2.65 1.70
CA THR A 208 -1.14 3.22 0.40
C THR A 208 -0.10 2.85 -0.67
N PRO A 209 -0.13 1.61 -1.20
CA PRO A 209 0.92 1.08 -2.05
C PRO A 209 1.07 1.83 -3.39
N HIS A 210 0.04 2.53 -3.85
CA HIS A 210 0.00 3.31 -5.10
C HIS A 210 1.16 4.31 -5.31
N LYS A 211 1.88 4.67 -4.25
CA LYS A 211 3.05 5.57 -4.30
C LYS A 211 4.37 4.82 -4.57
N PHE A 212 4.35 3.49 -4.51
CA PHE A 212 5.51 2.61 -4.53
C PHE A 212 5.38 1.61 -5.69
N TRP A 213 6.52 1.08 -6.16
CA TRP A 213 6.56 -0.02 -7.14
C TRP A 213 5.94 0.28 -8.51
N GLY A 214 6.08 1.53 -8.95
CA GLY A 214 5.46 2.06 -10.16
C GLY A 214 4.03 2.54 -9.91
N HIS A 215 3.56 3.52 -10.68
CA HIS A 215 2.25 4.13 -10.45
C HIS A 215 1.07 3.28 -10.95
N MET A 216 1.33 2.07 -11.42
CA MET A 216 0.29 1.13 -11.84
C MET A 216 0.28 -0.02 -10.84
N ASP A 217 -0.83 -0.21 -10.15
CA ASP A 217 -0.97 -1.06 -8.94
C ASP A 217 -0.89 -2.58 -9.18
N TYR A 218 -0.08 -3.02 -10.15
CA TYR A 218 0.02 -4.42 -10.57
C TYR A 218 0.37 -5.34 -9.41
N PHE A 219 1.43 -5.04 -8.66
CA PHE A 219 1.99 -5.99 -7.71
C PHE A 219 1.13 -6.22 -6.46
N TYR A 220 0.18 -5.33 -6.17
CA TYR A 220 -0.61 -5.39 -4.94
C TYR A 220 -2.13 -5.37 -5.13
N VAL A 221 -2.70 -4.86 -6.23
CA VAL A 221 -4.16 -4.68 -6.32
C VAL A 221 -4.85 -5.59 -7.35
N ALA A 222 -4.14 -6.25 -8.28
CA ALA A 222 -4.85 -7.04 -9.30
C ALA A 222 -4.05 -8.14 -10.04
N ASP A 223 -2.78 -8.39 -9.72
CA ASP A 223 -1.94 -9.29 -10.54
C ASP A 223 -1.51 -10.58 -9.82
N GLY A 224 -1.48 -11.69 -10.57
CA GLY A 224 -1.04 -13.01 -10.12
C GLY A 224 0.44 -13.11 -9.77
N PHE A 225 1.22 -12.05 -10.01
CA PHE A 225 2.63 -11.95 -9.59
C PHE A 225 2.80 -11.57 -8.12
N GLY A 226 1.84 -10.85 -7.53
CA GLY A 226 1.91 -10.34 -6.16
C GLY A 226 2.29 -11.37 -5.07
N PRO A 227 1.87 -12.65 -5.14
CA PRO A 227 2.25 -13.67 -4.17
C PRO A 227 3.75 -14.03 -4.12
N ASN A 228 4.51 -13.75 -5.19
CA ASN A 228 5.91 -14.18 -5.31
C ASN A 228 6.92 -13.08 -4.92
N GLY A 229 6.42 -11.94 -4.46
CA GLY A 229 7.24 -10.83 -4.00
C GLY A 229 7.85 -10.04 -5.16
N LEU A 230 8.68 -9.06 -4.83
CA LEU A 230 9.17 -8.09 -5.79
C LEU A 230 10.53 -7.53 -5.38
N THR A 231 11.45 -7.47 -6.32
CA THR A 231 12.60 -6.58 -6.29
C THR A 231 12.40 -5.53 -7.38
N ASP A 232 12.30 -4.26 -7.01
CA ASP A 232 12.15 -3.10 -7.89
C ASP A 232 13.37 -2.20 -7.76
N ALA A 233 14.21 -2.15 -8.79
CA ALA A 233 15.28 -1.18 -8.89
C ALA A 233 14.84 -0.03 -9.81
N TYR A 234 14.98 1.22 -9.37
CA TYR A 234 14.45 2.35 -10.12
C TYR A 234 15.35 3.58 -10.12
N VAL A 235 15.16 4.39 -11.16
CA VAL A 235 15.71 5.74 -11.29
C VAL A 235 14.56 6.70 -11.53
N LYS A 236 14.54 7.82 -10.81
CA LYS A 236 13.52 8.86 -10.93
C LYS A 236 14.18 10.20 -11.21
N MET A 237 13.58 10.97 -12.10
CA MET A 237 14.00 12.33 -12.41
C MET A 237 12.80 13.26 -12.32
N LYS A 238 13.00 14.40 -11.67
CA LYS A 238 12.05 15.52 -11.62
C LYS A 238 12.68 16.73 -12.27
N PHE A 239 12.00 17.29 -13.26
CA PHE A 239 12.39 18.52 -13.94
C PHE A 239 11.26 19.55 -13.92
N GLU A 240 11.56 20.75 -13.42
CA GLU A 240 10.64 21.87 -13.23
C GLU A 240 11.16 23.10 -13.99
N PRO A 241 11.06 23.14 -15.33
CA PRO A 241 11.64 24.21 -16.15
C PRO A 241 10.99 25.58 -15.90
N ALA A 242 9.71 25.58 -15.52
CA ALA A 242 8.88 26.74 -15.21
C ALA A 242 7.94 26.43 -14.02
N PRO A 243 7.42 27.45 -13.29
CA PRO A 243 6.54 27.23 -12.15
C PRO A 243 5.28 26.41 -12.45
N SER A 244 4.77 26.47 -13.68
CA SER A 244 3.58 25.75 -14.13
C SER A 244 3.88 24.37 -14.70
N VAL A 245 5.14 23.98 -14.91
CA VAL A 245 5.51 22.74 -15.62
C VAL A 245 6.31 21.84 -14.70
N ARG A 246 5.82 20.61 -14.48
CA ARG A 246 6.55 19.54 -13.79
C ARG A 246 6.56 18.28 -14.66
N LEU A 247 7.76 17.86 -15.01
CA LEU A 247 8.02 16.58 -15.67
C LEU A 247 8.61 15.59 -14.67
N LEU A 248 8.04 14.39 -14.61
CA LEU A 248 8.53 13.26 -13.83
C LEU A 248 8.82 12.10 -14.78
N ILE A 249 10.00 11.52 -14.68
CA ILE A 249 10.43 10.35 -15.44
C ILE A 249 10.89 9.30 -14.45
N ASP A 250 10.23 8.15 -14.45
CA ASP A 250 10.54 7.03 -13.55
C ASP A 250 10.84 5.78 -14.40
N VAL A 251 12.05 5.25 -14.29
CA VAL A 251 12.48 4.00 -14.91
C VAL A 251 12.51 2.94 -13.82
N HIS A 252 11.87 1.80 -14.05
CA HIS A 252 11.78 0.70 -13.09
C HIS A 252 12.23 -0.62 -13.73
N GLN A 253 12.97 -1.43 -12.99
CA GLN A 253 13.30 -2.80 -13.29
C GLN A 253 12.76 -3.69 -12.18
N PHE A 254 11.69 -4.39 -12.49
CA PHE A 254 11.09 -5.38 -11.59
C PHE A 254 11.77 -6.73 -11.84
N VAL A 255 12.13 -7.48 -10.79
CA VAL A 255 12.61 -8.89 -10.78
C VAL A 255 11.99 -9.66 -9.61
N LEU A 256 11.89 -11.01 -9.70
CA LEU A 256 11.49 -11.79 -8.52
C LEU A 256 12.62 -11.78 -7.49
N PRO A 257 12.29 -11.81 -6.20
CA PRO A 257 13.27 -12.02 -5.16
C PRO A 257 13.81 -13.47 -5.18
N ASN A 258 13.02 -14.43 -5.67
CA ASN A 258 13.34 -15.86 -5.68
C ASN A 258 13.06 -16.49 -7.05
N ALA A 259 13.88 -17.47 -7.44
CA ALA A 259 13.59 -18.29 -8.61
C ALA A 259 12.33 -19.15 -8.37
N LEU A 260 11.50 -19.30 -9.40
CA LEU A 260 10.35 -20.19 -9.36
C LEU A 260 10.77 -21.61 -9.77
N PRO A 261 10.15 -22.66 -9.20
CA PRO A 261 10.33 -24.02 -9.68
C PRO A 261 9.97 -24.15 -11.18
N GLU A 262 10.73 -24.97 -11.90
CA GLU A 262 10.46 -25.29 -13.30
C GLU A 262 9.06 -25.90 -13.48
N GLY A 263 8.35 -25.48 -14.53
CA GLY A 263 7.03 -26.00 -14.88
C GLY A 263 5.83 -25.26 -14.29
N THR A 264 6.04 -24.24 -13.46
CA THR A 264 4.95 -23.38 -12.95
C THR A 264 4.35 -22.50 -14.06
N GLU A 265 3.05 -22.24 -14.02
CA GLU A 265 2.36 -21.31 -14.96
C GLU A 265 3.07 -19.95 -15.08
N LEU A 266 3.64 -19.46 -13.97
CA LEU A 266 4.41 -18.22 -13.91
C LEU A 266 5.82 -18.34 -14.52
N SER A 267 6.47 -19.51 -14.47
CA SER A 267 7.74 -19.72 -15.20
C SER A 267 7.54 -19.73 -16.72
N LYS A 268 6.30 -19.88 -17.19
CA LYS A 268 5.92 -19.85 -18.61
C LYS A 268 5.47 -18.46 -19.09
N LYS A 269 5.22 -17.51 -18.18
CA LYS A 269 4.83 -16.14 -18.53
C LYS A 269 6.07 -15.23 -18.63
N PRO A 270 6.17 -14.35 -19.64
CA PRO A 270 7.27 -13.40 -19.70
C PRO A 270 7.22 -12.51 -18.46
N TRP A 271 8.34 -12.54 -17.74
CA TRP A 271 8.61 -11.72 -16.57
C TRP A 271 8.23 -10.23 -16.84
N PRO A 272 7.62 -9.48 -15.91
CA PRO A 272 7.11 -8.12 -16.20
C PRO A 272 8.14 -7.15 -16.80
N GLY A 273 9.44 -7.42 -16.58
CA GLY A 273 10.55 -6.75 -17.27
C GLY A 273 10.60 -5.25 -17.02
N ASN A 274 11.56 -4.59 -17.68
CA ASN A 274 11.79 -3.16 -17.53
C ASN A 274 10.52 -2.35 -17.88
N ARG A 275 10.19 -1.36 -17.06
CA ARG A 275 9.11 -0.41 -17.29
C ARG A 275 9.63 1.02 -17.28
N LEU A 276 8.98 1.82 -18.10
CA LEU A 276 9.23 3.25 -18.19
C LEU A 276 7.91 3.98 -17.93
N CYS A 277 7.88 4.78 -16.87
CA CYS A 277 6.73 5.59 -16.50
C CYS A 277 7.07 7.07 -16.72
N PHE A 278 6.16 7.78 -17.36
CA PHE A 278 6.26 9.21 -17.60
C PHE A 278 5.04 9.90 -17.01
N GLN A 279 5.26 11.02 -16.31
CA GLN A 279 4.17 11.85 -15.85
C GLN A 279 4.47 13.31 -16.13
N LEU A 280 3.56 13.97 -16.84
CA LEU A 280 3.59 15.40 -17.10
C LEU A 280 2.44 16.06 -16.33
N ARG A 281 2.79 17.04 -15.50
CA ARG A 281 1.82 17.89 -14.81
C ARG A 281 1.99 19.33 -15.27
N HIS A 282 0.88 19.95 -15.67
CA HIS A 282 0.83 21.36 -16.03
C HIS A 282 -0.18 22.08 -15.13
N ASP A 283 0.27 23.09 -14.38
CA ASP A 283 -0.55 23.83 -13.41
C ASP A 283 -0.65 25.31 -13.81
N THR A 284 -1.79 25.70 -14.36
CA THR A 284 -2.01 27.05 -14.91
C THR A 284 -2.58 27.99 -13.86
N GLY A 285 -1.92 28.19 -12.71
CA GLY A 285 -2.09 29.31 -11.75
C GLY A 285 -3.49 29.68 -11.21
N HIS A 286 -4.57 29.08 -11.70
CA HIS A 286 -5.98 29.39 -11.42
C HIS A 286 -6.81 28.13 -11.12
N ARG A 287 -6.18 26.94 -11.15
CA ARG A 287 -6.59 25.61 -10.67
C ARG A 287 -5.70 24.57 -11.40
N PRO A 288 -5.34 23.44 -10.76
CA PRO A 288 -4.73 22.33 -11.49
C PRO A 288 -5.77 21.79 -12.47
N ARG A 289 -5.58 22.01 -13.78
CA ARG A 289 -6.56 21.63 -14.81
C ARG A 289 -6.27 20.31 -15.52
N SER A 290 -5.03 19.82 -15.53
CA SER A 290 -4.74 18.54 -16.18
C SER A 290 -3.48 17.85 -15.65
N ARG A 291 -3.60 16.55 -15.39
CA ARG A 291 -2.49 15.62 -15.14
C ARG A 291 -2.51 14.58 -16.26
N LEU A 292 -1.42 14.51 -17.04
CA LEU A 292 -1.23 13.47 -18.03
C LEU A 292 -0.22 12.45 -17.48
N GLN A 293 -0.62 11.18 -17.43
CA GLN A 293 0.25 10.10 -17.01
C GLN A 293 0.33 9.05 -18.11
N CYS A 294 1.53 8.76 -18.60
CA CYS A 294 1.78 7.79 -19.65
C CYS A 294 2.67 6.67 -19.14
N PHE A 295 2.33 5.44 -19.48
CA PHE A 295 3.07 4.25 -19.10
C PHE A 295 3.50 3.50 -20.35
N LEU A 296 4.78 3.19 -20.46
CA LEU A 296 5.33 2.40 -21.56
C LEU A 296 5.83 1.06 -21.01
N ARG A 297 5.33 -0.04 -21.58
CA ARG A 297 5.81 -1.40 -21.32
C ARG A 297 5.99 -2.14 -22.64
N HIS A 298 7.20 -2.62 -22.93
CA HIS A 298 7.48 -3.51 -24.07
C HIS A 298 6.78 -3.08 -25.38
N GLY A 299 6.83 -1.79 -25.71
CA GLY A 299 6.21 -1.24 -26.93
C GLY A 299 4.73 -0.83 -26.84
N HIS A 300 4.03 -1.11 -25.73
CA HIS A 300 2.65 -0.67 -25.51
C HIS A 300 2.62 0.59 -24.63
N ILE A 301 1.96 1.64 -25.11
CA ILE A 301 1.72 2.89 -24.38
C ILE A 301 0.30 2.85 -23.81
N ALA A 302 0.16 2.93 -22.49
CA ALA A 302 -1.10 3.27 -21.84
C ALA A 302 -1.07 4.73 -21.42
N VAL A 303 -2.00 5.54 -21.93
CA VAL A 303 -2.13 6.97 -21.58
C VAL A 303 -3.37 7.13 -20.70
N ALA A 304 -3.20 7.71 -19.52
CA ALA A 304 -4.30 8.11 -18.64
C ALA A 304 -4.28 9.64 -18.48
N LEU A 305 -5.35 10.30 -18.92
CA LEU A 305 -5.64 11.68 -18.54
C LEU A 305 -6.44 11.68 -17.24
N PHE A 306 -5.97 12.43 -16.25
CA PHE A 306 -6.71 12.73 -15.04
C PHE A 306 -7.03 14.24 -15.02
N GLU A 307 -8.30 14.58 -15.12
CA GLU A 307 -8.82 15.92 -14.81
C GLU A 307 -9.26 15.95 -13.34
N GLU A 308 -8.52 16.66 -12.48
CA GLU A 308 -8.94 16.90 -11.10
C GLU A 308 -10.03 17.99 -11.08
N TYR A 309 -11.30 17.60 -11.12
CA TYR A 309 -12.41 18.53 -10.83
C TYR A 309 -12.48 18.84 -9.34
N THR A 310 -11.85 19.93 -8.90
CA THR A 310 -12.15 20.53 -7.60
C THR A 310 -13.50 21.25 -7.70
N ARG A 311 -14.59 20.61 -7.26
CA ARG A 311 -15.89 21.29 -7.04
C ARG A 311 -15.75 22.24 -5.86
N CYS A 312 -15.65 23.54 -6.11
CA CYS A 312 -16.01 24.55 -5.12
C CYS A 312 -17.53 24.47 -4.90
N ARG A 313 -18.00 24.03 -3.73
CA ARG A 313 -19.36 24.33 -3.29
C ARG A 313 -19.39 25.78 -2.80
N SER A 314 -20.20 26.63 -3.44
CA SER A 314 -20.70 27.86 -2.83
C SER A 314 -21.61 27.50 -1.65
N PRO A 315 -21.66 28.31 -0.58
CA PRO A 315 -22.56 28.07 0.53
C PRO A 315 -23.98 28.43 0.10
N GLY A 316 -24.85 27.42 0.02
CA GLY A 316 -26.29 27.60 -0.16
C GLY A 316 -26.80 27.02 -1.47
N GLU A 317 -27.14 25.74 -1.44
CA GLU A 317 -28.30 25.19 -2.15
C GLU A 317 -28.53 23.75 -1.65
N LEU A 318 -29.61 23.59 -0.88
CA LEU A 318 -30.23 22.31 -0.56
C LEU A 318 -30.93 21.82 -1.83
N GLY A 319 -30.53 20.65 -2.34
CA GLY A 319 -31.22 20.06 -3.49
C GLY A 319 -30.61 18.73 -3.91
N VAL A 320 -31.35 17.65 -3.67
CA VAL A 320 -31.10 16.31 -4.20
C VAL A 320 -31.13 16.35 -5.73
N ARG A 321 -30.15 15.72 -6.40
CA ARG A 321 -30.33 15.06 -7.71
C ARG A 321 -29.17 14.12 -8.03
N ASP A 322 -29.56 12.87 -8.28
CA ASP A 322 -28.77 11.80 -8.88
C ASP A 322 -28.22 12.20 -10.26
N GLY A 323 -27.04 11.69 -10.60
CA GLY A 323 -26.41 11.90 -11.90
C GLY A 323 -25.09 11.14 -11.99
N VAL A 324 -25.20 9.87 -12.38
CA VAL A 324 -24.10 9.03 -12.86
C VAL A 324 -23.59 9.63 -14.17
N ASP A 325 -22.28 9.78 -14.32
CA ASP A 325 -21.68 9.84 -15.66
C ASP A 325 -20.47 8.93 -15.73
N LYS A 326 -20.59 7.90 -16.58
CA LYS A 326 -19.58 6.90 -16.90
C LYS A 326 -18.89 7.37 -18.16
N THR A 327 -17.57 7.54 -18.14
CA THR A 327 -16.78 7.57 -19.38
C THR A 327 -15.94 6.31 -19.46
N GLY A 328 -16.24 5.53 -20.50
CA GLY A 328 -15.68 4.20 -20.75
C GLY A 328 -14.24 4.26 -21.25
N VAL A 329 -13.51 3.18 -20.95
CA VAL A 329 -12.27 2.81 -21.62
C VAL A 329 -12.67 1.98 -22.84
N GLU A 330 -12.35 2.48 -24.03
CA GLU A 330 -12.52 1.75 -25.28
C GLU A 330 -11.16 1.13 -25.64
N ASP A 331 -11.04 -0.18 -25.46
CA ASP A 331 -9.89 -0.96 -25.95
C ASP A 331 -10.04 -1.10 -27.48
N GLN A 332 -9.27 -0.32 -28.25
CA GLN A 332 -9.10 -0.56 -29.67
C GLN A 332 -7.90 -1.50 -29.85
N VAL A 333 -8.22 -2.76 -30.18
CA VAL A 333 -7.28 -3.81 -30.59
C VAL A 333 -6.97 -3.63 -32.08
N THR A 334 -5.69 -3.53 -32.41
CA THR A 334 -5.09 -4.08 -33.64
C THR A 334 -3.72 -4.62 -33.34
#